data_AF-A0A7X9FA47-F1
#
_entry.id   AF-A0A7X9FA47-F1
#
_cell.length_a   1.000
_cell.length_b   1.000
_cell.length_c   1.000
_cell.angle_alpha   90.00
_cell.angle_beta   90.00
_cell.angle_gamma   90.00
#
_symmetry.space_group_name_H-M   'P 1'
#
loop_
_entity.id
_entity.type
_entity.pdbx_description
1 polymer ?
#
loop_
_entity_poly.entity_id
_entity_poly.type
_entity_poly.pdbx_seq_one_letter_code
_entity_poly.pdbx_strand_id
1 'polypeptide(L)'
;MSAVFTLEGTENLKRIFAEFPEEGFRKPINAAFRKAGKPVQQAMISSVPNSLAGVRKAIKIKSYRSELPLVAIGPFKKGVMYQNRRGISWNPYMLLYWFNYGTLANRLSGHQFVKARGRKTAHYKGGIKPGEFIERAINSSLSEAGKIFGEEADKEIMKFLDKNALK
;
A
#
# COMPACT_ATOMS: atom_id res chain seq x y z
N MET A 1 -7.80 -41.35 -1.25
CA MET A 1 -8.58 -40.79 -2.39
C MET A 1 -8.25 -39.32 -2.50
N SER A 2 -7.25 -38.96 -3.32
CA SER A 2 -6.88 -37.57 -3.59
C SER A 2 -7.53 -37.17 -4.91
N ALA A 3 -8.52 -36.28 -4.86
CA ALA A 3 -9.08 -35.69 -6.05
C ALA A 3 -8.05 -34.68 -6.61
N VAL A 4 -7.29 -35.13 -7.61
CA VAL A 4 -6.46 -34.26 -8.44
C VAL A 4 -7.42 -33.57 -9.40
N PHE A 5 -7.70 -32.30 -9.15
CA PHE A 5 -8.35 -31.43 -10.13
C PHE A 5 -7.26 -30.69 -10.89
N THR A 6 -7.01 -31.13 -12.12
CA THR A 6 -6.19 -30.41 -13.10
C THR A 6 -6.99 -29.19 -13.58
N LEU A 7 -6.66 -28.03 -13.00
CA LEU A 7 -7.16 -26.72 -13.45
C LEU A 7 -6.42 -26.30 -14.72
N GLU A 8 -6.80 -26.89 -15.86
CA GLU A 8 -6.27 -26.58 -17.21
C GLU A 8 -6.34 -25.08 -17.57
N GLY A 9 -7.22 -24.31 -16.92
CA GLY A 9 -7.36 -22.88 -17.14
C GLY A 9 -6.21 -22.03 -16.60
N THR A 10 -5.59 -22.39 -15.46
CA THR A 10 -4.57 -21.55 -14.82
C THR A 10 -3.20 -21.66 -15.48
N GLU A 11 -2.84 -22.83 -16.01
CA GLU A 11 -1.62 -23.01 -16.80
C GLU A 11 -1.74 -22.37 -18.19
N ASN A 12 -2.90 -22.48 -18.85
CA ASN A 12 -3.15 -21.79 -20.11
C ASN A 12 -3.11 -20.27 -19.94
N LEU A 13 -3.70 -19.73 -18.86
CA LEU A 13 -3.57 -18.30 -18.53
C LEU A 13 -2.11 -17.89 -18.32
N LYS A 14 -1.33 -18.65 -17.53
CA LYS A 14 0.11 -18.37 -17.33
C LYS A 14 0.91 -18.42 -18.64
N ARG A 15 0.59 -19.36 -19.53
CA ARG A 15 1.25 -19.51 -20.82
C ARG A 15 0.88 -18.37 -21.78
N ILE A 16 -0.40 -18.00 -21.84
CA ILE A 16 -0.88 -16.80 -22.55
C ILE A 16 -0.21 -15.54 -21.96
N PHE A 17 -0.07 -15.44 -20.64
CA PHE A 17 0.63 -14.31 -20.01
C PHE A 17 2.13 -14.26 -20.27
N ALA A 18 2.77 -15.40 -20.54
CA ALA A 18 4.18 -15.46 -20.95
C ALA A 18 4.38 -15.15 -22.44
N GLU A 19 3.38 -15.43 -23.29
CA GLU A 19 3.41 -15.20 -24.74
C GLU A 19 2.97 -13.79 -25.16
N PHE A 20 2.29 -13.03 -24.28
CA PHE A 20 1.88 -11.65 -24.58
C PHE A 20 3.05 -10.65 -24.43
N PRO A 21 3.35 -9.82 -25.45
CA PRO A 21 4.42 -8.82 -25.36
C PRO A 21 4.13 -7.85 -24.21
N GLU A 22 5.17 -7.52 -23.43
CA GLU A 22 5.20 -7.02 -22.05
C GLU A 22 4.33 -5.80 -21.63
N GLU A 23 3.42 -5.32 -22.47
CA GLU A 23 2.65 -4.09 -22.21
C GLU A 23 1.14 -4.30 -22.02
N GLY A 24 0.59 -5.44 -22.48
CA GLY A 24 -0.86 -5.69 -22.52
C GLY A 24 -1.49 -5.99 -21.16
N PHE A 25 -0.97 -7.02 -20.48
CA PHE A 25 -1.54 -7.56 -19.22
C PHE A 25 -1.31 -6.63 -18.02
N ARG A 26 -0.34 -5.72 -18.11
CA ARG A 26 0.00 -4.80 -17.04
C ARG A 26 -1.15 -3.85 -16.69
N LYS A 27 -1.94 -3.43 -17.68
CA LYS A 27 -3.09 -2.54 -17.47
C LYS A 27 -4.21 -3.19 -16.65
N PRO A 28 -4.75 -4.37 -17.02
CA PRO A 28 -5.81 -5.02 -16.25
C PRO A 28 -5.34 -5.44 -14.85
N ILE A 29 -4.12 -5.97 -14.71
CA ILE A 29 -3.59 -6.34 -13.39
C ILE A 29 -3.39 -5.11 -12.49
N ASN A 30 -2.87 -3.99 -12.99
CA ASN A 30 -2.79 -2.75 -12.20
C ASN A 30 -4.18 -2.20 -11.84
N ALA A 31 -5.19 -2.39 -12.69
CA ALA A 31 -6.56 -2.01 -12.39
C ALA A 31 -7.13 -2.84 -11.23
N ALA A 32 -6.93 -4.17 -11.25
CA ALA A 32 -7.28 -5.06 -10.16
C ALA A 32 -6.57 -4.67 -8.86
N PHE A 33 -5.25 -4.44 -8.89
CA PHE A 33 -4.50 -3.97 -7.70
C PHE A 33 -5.01 -2.64 -7.16
N ARG A 34 -5.40 -1.69 -8.02
CA ARG A 34 -5.99 -0.41 -7.56
C ARG A 34 -7.31 -0.60 -6.84
N LYS A 35 -8.15 -1.54 -7.30
CA LYS A 35 -9.43 -1.85 -6.64
C LYS A 35 -9.21 -2.57 -5.32
N ALA A 36 -8.35 -3.59 -5.32
CA ALA A 36 -7.93 -4.32 -4.12
C ALA A 36 -7.27 -3.41 -3.07
N GLY A 37 -6.59 -2.34 -3.50
CA GLY A 37 -5.96 -1.40 -2.59
C GLY A 37 -6.91 -0.44 -1.87
N LYS A 38 -8.18 -0.33 -2.28
CA LYS A 38 -9.17 0.56 -1.65
C LYS A 38 -9.47 0.22 -0.19
N PRO A 39 -9.79 -1.03 0.20
CA PRO A 39 -10.01 -1.38 1.60
C PRO A 39 -8.77 -1.08 2.46
N VAL A 40 -7.57 -1.36 1.95
CA VAL A 40 -6.32 -1.02 2.64
C VAL A 40 -6.18 0.49 2.84
N GLN A 41 -6.44 1.27 1.80
CA GLN A 41 -6.41 2.73 1.90
C GLN A 41 -7.42 3.25 2.93
N GLN A 42 -8.65 2.71 2.94
CA GLN A 42 -9.70 3.10 3.87
C GLN A 42 -9.38 2.71 5.32
N ALA A 43 -8.85 1.51 5.53
CA ALA A 43 -8.36 1.06 6.83
C ALA A 43 -7.23 1.97 7.33
N MET A 44 -6.27 2.31 6.46
CA MET A 44 -5.20 3.24 6.83
C MET A 44 -5.76 4.62 7.20
N ILE A 45 -6.67 5.19 6.40
CA ILE A 45 -7.28 6.50 6.66
C ILE A 45 -8.05 6.52 8.00
N SER A 46 -8.83 5.47 8.28
CA SER A 46 -9.63 5.35 9.51
C SER A 46 -8.76 5.13 10.74
N SER A 47 -7.61 4.45 10.59
CA SER A 47 -6.65 4.23 11.67
C SER A 47 -5.88 5.49 12.09
N VAL A 48 -5.86 6.54 11.25
CA VAL A 48 -5.12 7.78 11.56
C VAL A 48 -5.77 8.50 12.76
N PRO A 49 -4.99 8.81 13.83
CA PRO A 49 -5.49 9.57 14.98
C PRO A 49 -6.12 10.91 14.58
N ASN A 50 -7.16 11.35 15.30
CA ASN A 50 -7.89 12.58 14.98
C ASN A 50 -7.00 13.85 15.04
N SER A 51 -5.96 13.85 15.87
CA SER A 51 -4.95 14.92 15.92
C SER A 51 -4.21 15.10 14.59
N LEU A 52 -4.22 14.06 13.75
CA LEU A 52 -3.59 13.97 12.45
C LEU A 52 -4.62 13.90 11.30
N ALA A 53 -5.87 14.33 11.52
CA ALA A 53 -6.90 14.27 10.47
C ALA A 53 -6.48 14.97 9.16
N GLY A 54 -5.71 16.06 9.26
CA GLY A 54 -5.18 16.80 8.10
C GLY A 54 -4.22 16.00 7.20
N VAL A 55 -3.56 14.96 7.73
CA VAL A 55 -2.64 14.12 6.92
C VAL A 55 -3.33 12.93 6.26
N ARG A 56 -4.61 12.64 6.57
CA ARG A 56 -5.37 11.55 5.92
C ARG A 56 -5.36 11.66 4.40
N LYS A 57 -5.43 12.90 3.86
CA LYS A 57 -5.38 13.19 2.42
C LYS A 57 -4.06 12.80 1.74
N ALA A 58 -2.99 12.60 2.51
CA ALA A 58 -1.71 12.15 1.98
C ALA A 58 -1.67 10.63 1.72
N ILE A 59 -2.60 9.86 2.29
CA ILE A 59 -2.73 8.42 2.07
C ILE A 59 -3.41 8.19 0.72
N LYS A 60 -2.63 7.72 -0.26
CA LYS A 60 -3.09 7.51 -1.64
C LYS A 60 -2.77 6.10 -2.10
N ILE A 61 -3.31 5.76 -3.27
CA ILE A 61 -2.91 4.59 -4.04
C ILE A 61 -2.14 5.12 -5.25
N LYS A 62 -0.93 4.61 -5.51
CA LYS A 62 -0.12 4.99 -6.66
C LYS A 62 0.37 3.76 -7.40
N SER A 63 0.21 3.78 -8.73
CA SER A 63 0.87 2.80 -9.59
C SER A 63 2.18 3.37 -10.10
N TYR A 64 3.21 2.54 -10.14
CA TYR A 64 4.53 2.89 -10.66
C TYR A 64 4.74 2.28 -12.02
N ARG A 65 5.50 2.95 -12.90
CA ARG A 65 5.99 2.39 -14.16
C ARG A 65 7.18 1.48 -13.85
N SER A 66 7.04 0.19 -14.12
CA SER A 66 8.02 -0.86 -13.85
C SER A 66 7.74 -2.05 -14.78
N GLU A 67 8.63 -3.03 -14.85
CA GLU A 67 8.38 -4.26 -15.61
C GLU A 67 7.21 -5.04 -15.00
N LEU A 68 7.20 -5.19 -13.67
CA LEU A 68 6.10 -5.83 -12.94
C LEU A 68 4.98 -4.83 -12.58
N PRO A 69 3.71 -5.26 -12.52
CA PRO A 69 2.62 -4.43 -11.98
C PRO A 69 2.89 -4.08 -10.52
N LEU A 70 3.12 -2.79 -10.24
CA LEU A 70 3.43 -2.31 -8.89
C LEU A 70 2.46 -1.20 -8.49
N VAL A 71 1.68 -1.48 -7.45
CA VAL A 71 0.81 -0.51 -6.79
C VAL A 71 1.26 -0.37 -5.34
N ALA A 72 1.60 0.85 -4.94
CA ALA A 72 1.90 1.17 -3.55
C ALA A 72 0.74 1.94 -2.92
N ILE A 73 0.48 1.63 -1.65
CA ILE A 73 -0.56 2.24 -0.85
C ILE A 73 0.11 2.84 0.38
N GLY A 74 -0.20 4.08 0.67
CA GLY A 74 0.31 4.72 1.88
C GLY A 74 0.51 6.22 1.76
N PRO A 75 1.26 6.81 2.70
CA PRO A 75 1.45 8.24 2.74
C PRO A 75 2.43 8.72 1.67
N PHE A 76 1.99 9.66 0.82
CA PHE A 76 2.81 10.24 -0.23
C PHE A 76 3.01 11.75 -0.05
N LYS A 77 4.25 12.20 -0.32
CA LYS A 77 4.68 13.61 -0.22
C LYS A 77 3.97 14.57 -1.18
N LYS A 78 3.50 14.10 -2.35
CA LYS A 78 3.09 15.00 -3.45
C LYS A 78 1.71 15.64 -3.20
N GLY A 79 1.71 16.97 -3.02
CA GLY A 79 0.53 17.84 -3.07
C GLY A 79 -0.14 18.16 -1.74
N VAL A 80 0.42 17.75 -0.60
CA VAL A 80 -0.13 18.07 0.73
C VAL A 80 1.04 18.36 1.68
N MET A 81 1.10 19.58 2.22
CA MET A 81 1.88 19.87 3.43
C MET A 81 0.90 19.97 4.58
N TYR A 82 1.23 19.37 5.72
CA TYR A 82 0.45 19.59 6.93
C TYR A 82 0.90 20.90 7.56
N GLN A 83 0.03 21.90 7.57
CA GLN A 83 0.29 23.13 8.31
C GLN A 83 -0.30 23.01 9.71
N ASN A 84 0.55 23.16 10.73
CA ASN A 84 0.07 23.18 12.10
C ASN A 84 -0.54 24.55 12.46
N ARG A 85 -1.14 24.67 13.65
CA ARG A 85 -1.74 25.93 14.15
C ARG A 85 -0.75 27.11 14.23
N ARG A 86 0.55 26.84 14.21
CA ARG A 86 1.62 27.86 14.24
C ARG A 86 2.10 28.25 12.84
N GLY A 87 1.42 27.81 11.78
CA GLY A 87 1.79 28.08 10.39
C GLY A 87 2.96 27.24 9.86
N ILE A 88 3.52 26.32 10.65
CA ILE A 88 4.68 25.51 10.25
C ILE A 88 4.21 24.33 9.40
N SER A 89 4.80 24.20 8.21
CA SER A 89 4.54 23.12 7.28
C SER A 89 5.40 21.89 7.59
N TRP A 90 4.76 20.72 7.63
CA TRP A 90 5.38 19.43 7.88
C TRP A 90 5.10 18.47 6.74
N ASN A 91 6.06 17.60 6.44
CA ASN A 91 5.87 16.49 5.51
C ASN A 91 4.91 15.45 6.14
N PRO A 92 3.73 15.20 5.53
CA PRO A 92 2.75 14.25 6.06
C PRO A 92 3.30 12.83 6.25
N TYR A 93 4.21 12.39 5.37
CA TYR A 93 4.87 11.09 5.49
C TYR A 93 5.64 11.00 6.81
N MET A 94 6.43 12.03 7.14
CA MET A 94 7.23 12.04 8.36
C MET A 94 6.36 12.07 9.61
N LEU A 95 5.26 12.83 9.58
CA LEU A 95 4.31 12.82 10.70
C LEU A 95 3.73 11.43 10.92
N LEU A 96 3.19 10.79 9.88
CA LEU A 96 2.63 9.46 10.01
C LEU A 96 3.69 8.44 10.45
N TYR A 97 4.90 8.50 9.88
CA TYR A 97 6.02 7.64 10.26
C TYR A 97 6.37 7.76 11.75
N TRP A 98 6.54 8.99 12.26
CA TRP A 98 6.95 9.21 13.66
C TRP A 98 5.83 8.94 14.66
N PHE A 99 4.56 9.18 14.30
CA PHE A 99 3.43 8.78 15.15
C PHE A 99 3.19 7.28 15.13
N ASN A 100 3.58 6.60 14.05
CA ASN A 100 3.44 5.15 13.95
C ASN A 100 4.55 4.42 14.72
N TYR A 101 5.81 4.80 14.50
CA TYR A 101 6.98 4.11 15.07
C TYR A 101 7.62 4.81 16.27
N GLY A 102 7.16 5.99 16.64
CA GLY A 102 7.69 6.74 17.77
C GLY A 102 9.03 7.45 17.51
N THR A 103 9.45 8.27 18.47
CA THR A 103 10.70 9.05 18.40
C THR A 103 11.52 8.94 19.68
N LEU A 104 12.81 9.31 19.59
CA LEU A 104 13.75 9.33 20.72
C LEU A 104 13.78 8.00 21.49
N ALA A 105 13.47 8.01 22.78
CA ALA A 105 13.47 6.83 23.65
C ALA A 105 12.24 5.95 23.43
N ASN A 106 11.16 6.50 22.87
CA ASN A 106 9.92 5.80 22.57
C ASN A 106 9.91 5.17 21.16
N ARG A 107 11.06 5.06 20.49
CA ARG A 107 11.14 4.35 19.20
C ARG A 107 10.74 2.89 19.39
N LEU A 108 9.84 2.39 18.54
CA LEU A 108 9.39 1.01 18.54
C LEU A 108 10.58 0.07 18.33
N SER A 109 10.81 -0.86 19.26
CA SER A 109 11.95 -1.78 19.24
C SER A 109 11.91 -2.75 18.06
N GLY A 110 10.72 -3.14 17.61
CA GLY A 110 10.52 -4.04 16.46
C GLY A 110 10.69 -3.37 15.08
N HIS A 111 10.88 -2.05 15.03
CA HIS A 111 11.02 -1.33 13.77
C HIS A 111 12.48 -1.04 13.43
N GLN A 112 12.93 -1.44 12.23
CA GLN A 112 14.28 -1.15 11.76
C GLN A 112 14.35 0.30 11.22
N PHE A 113 14.83 1.22 12.05
CA PHE A 113 15.07 2.59 11.62
C PHE A 113 16.29 2.67 10.70
N VAL A 114 16.16 3.37 9.57
CA VAL A 114 17.25 3.64 8.61
C VAL A 114 18.49 4.24 9.31
N LYS A 115 18.26 5.07 10.34
CA LYS A 115 19.34 5.65 11.15
C LYS A 115 19.08 5.38 12.62
N ALA A 116 20.10 4.81 13.27
CA ALA A 116 20.20 4.76 14.72
C ALA A 116 20.15 6.17 15.34
N ARG A 117 19.91 6.25 16.65
CA ARG A 117 19.97 7.53 17.35
C ARG A 117 21.41 8.04 17.32
N GLY A 118 21.58 9.32 17.01
CA GLY A 118 22.90 9.94 17.06
C GLY A 118 23.42 10.01 18.50
N ARG A 119 24.74 10.02 18.68
CA ARG A 119 25.40 10.09 20.00
C ARG A 119 24.85 11.21 20.89
N LYS A 120 24.64 12.41 20.32
CA LYS A 120 24.09 13.57 21.03
C LYS A 120 22.69 13.32 21.60
N THR A 121 21.85 12.58 20.87
CA THR A 121 20.46 12.34 21.27
C THR A 121 20.27 11.00 21.94
N ALA A 122 21.31 10.19 22.16
CA ALA A 122 21.17 8.84 22.71
C ALA A 122 20.53 8.80 24.11
N HIS A 123 20.89 9.76 24.96
CA HIS A 123 20.40 9.85 26.35
C HIS A 123 19.08 10.63 26.50
N TYR A 124 18.57 11.23 25.43
CA TYR A 124 17.33 12.02 25.51
C TYR A 124 16.15 11.09 25.86
N LYS A 125 15.35 11.48 26.85
CA LYS A 125 14.17 10.71 27.28
C LYS A 125 12.90 11.22 26.58
N GLY A 126 11.85 10.40 26.59
CA GLY A 126 10.56 10.75 26.00
C GLY A 126 10.51 10.59 24.48
N GLY A 127 9.76 11.47 23.82
CA GLY A 127 9.42 11.40 22.40
C GLY A 127 7.98 10.96 22.16
N ILE A 128 7.58 10.89 20.89
CA ILE A 128 6.26 10.43 20.48
C ILE A 128 6.18 8.92 20.76
N LYS A 129 5.12 8.48 21.43
CA LYS A 129 4.86 7.05 21.65
C LYS A 129 4.36 6.40 20.35
N PRO A 130 4.80 5.17 20.04
CA PRO A 130 4.39 4.50 18.81
C PRO A 130 2.92 4.13 18.90
N GLY A 131 2.18 4.37 17.82
CA GLY A 131 0.77 4.04 17.70
C GLY A 131 0.49 2.77 16.90
N GLU A 132 1.42 2.29 16.08
CA GLU A 132 1.30 1.05 15.27
C GLU A 132 -0.05 0.94 14.52
N PHE A 133 -0.60 2.08 14.09
CA PHE A 133 -1.94 2.12 13.49
C PHE A 133 -1.89 1.75 12.00
N ILE A 134 -0.74 1.98 11.33
CA ILE A 134 -0.56 1.62 9.93
C ILE A 134 -0.45 0.11 9.75
N GLU A 135 0.38 -0.57 10.52
CA GLU A 135 0.56 -2.03 10.44
C GLU A 135 -0.74 -2.74 10.76
N ARG A 136 -1.44 -2.30 11.82
CA ARG A 136 -2.73 -2.86 12.19
C ARG A 136 -3.77 -2.69 11.07
N ALA A 137 -3.83 -1.52 10.45
CA ALA A 137 -4.73 -1.27 9.33
C ALA A 137 -4.41 -2.14 8.11
N ILE A 138 -3.12 -2.34 7.80
CA ILE A 138 -2.69 -3.21 6.70
C ILE A 138 -3.08 -4.65 7.01
N ASN A 139 -2.74 -5.15 8.20
CA ASN A 139 -2.99 -6.54 8.59
C ASN A 139 -4.50 -6.85 8.62
N SER A 140 -5.34 -5.91 9.08
CA SER A 140 -6.79 -6.11 9.14
C SER A 140 -7.46 -6.12 7.76
N SER A 141 -6.88 -5.45 6.76
CA SER A 141 -7.47 -5.29 5.42
C SER A 141 -6.86 -6.20 4.36
N LEU A 142 -5.75 -6.89 4.67
CA LEU A 142 -5.01 -7.71 3.70
C LEU A 142 -5.85 -8.85 3.12
N SER A 143 -6.63 -9.55 3.96
CA SER A 143 -7.47 -10.67 3.52
C SER A 143 -8.58 -10.20 2.57
N GLU A 144 -9.24 -9.09 2.90
CA GLU A 144 -10.27 -8.49 2.05
C GLU A 144 -9.69 -8.00 0.72
N ALA A 145 -8.52 -7.34 0.76
CA ALA A 145 -7.81 -6.91 -0.44
C ALA A 145 -7.47 -8.10 -1.35
N GLY A 146 -7.04 -9.22 -0.78
CA GLY A 146 -6.75 -10.46 -1.53
C GLY A 146 -7.98 -11.03 -2.23
N LYS A 147 -9.13 -11.06 -1.57
CA LYS A 147 -10.40 -11.51 -2.16
C LYS A 147 -10.82 -10.62 -3.33
N ILE A 148 -10.83 -9.31 -3.12
CA ILE A 148 -11.19 -8.33 -4.17
C ILE A 148 -10.21 -8.43 -5.35
N PHE A 149 -8.92 -8.65 -5.08
CA PHE A 149 -7.95 -8.83 -6.15
C PHE A 149 -8.29 -10.03 -7.04
N GLY A 150 -8.59 -11.19 -6.43
CA GLY A 150 -8.98 -12.38 -7.19
C GLY A 150 -10.19 -12.14 -8.09
N GLU A 151 -11.26 -11.58 -7.52
CA GLU A 151 -12.49 -11.29 -8.27
C GLU A 151 -12.30 -10.26 -9.39
N GLU A 152 -11.45 -9.25 -9.17
CA GLU A 152 -11.27 -8.16 -10.13
C GLU A 152 -10.19 -8.46 -11.17
N ALA A 153 -9.20 -9.31 -10.85
CA ALA A 153 -8.18 -9.73 -11.81
C ALA A 153 -8.83 -10.42 -13.01
N ASP A 154 -9.68 -11.43 -12.76
CA ASP A 154 -10.34 -12.19 -13.82
C ASP A 154 -11.23 -11.30 -14.68
N LYS A 155 -12.02 -10.42 -14.07
CA LYS A 155 -12.88 -9.48 -14.80
C LYS A 155 -12.09 -8.52 -15.68
N GLU A 156 -10.99 -7.96 -15.18
CA GLU A 156 -10.18 -7.02 -15.94
C GLU A 156 -9.38 -7.71 -17.04
N ILE A 157 -8.92 -8.94 -16.82
CA ILE A 157 -8.28 -9.79 -17.84
C ILE A 157 -9.29 -10.09 -18.97
N MET A 158 -10.50 -10.55 -18.65
CA MET A 158 -11.52 -10.87 -19.66
C MET A 158 -11.89 -9.65 -20.50
N LYS A 159 -12.13 -8.50 -19.88
CA LYS A 159 -12.36 -7.23 -20.60
C LYS A 159 -11.22 -6.86 -21.53
N PHE A 160 -9.97 -7.14 -21.12
CA PHE A 160 -8.81 -6.87 -21.94
C PHE A 160 -8.75 -7.82 -23.14
N LEU A 161 -9.03 -9.11 -22.95
CA LEU A 161 -9.07 -10.10 -24.01
C LEU A 161 -10.18 -9.78 -25.04
N ASP A 162 -11.41 -9.53 -24.58
CA ASP A 162 -12.54 -9.17 -25.46
C ASP A 162 -12.22 -7.95 -26.34
N LYS A 163 -11.56 -6.95 -25.76
CA LYS A 163 -11.18 -5.72 -26.47
C LYS A 163 -10.09 -5.95 -27.54
N ASN A 164 -9.24 -6.96 -27.37
CA ASN A 164 -8.16 -7.25 -28.32
C ASN A 164 -8.51 -8.39 -29.29
N ALA A 165 -9.47 -9.26 -28.96
CA ALA A 165 -10.00 -10.28 -29.86
C ALA A 165 -10.95 -9.71 -30.95
N LEU A 166 -11.50 -8.52 -30.70
CA LEU A 166 -12.30 -7.75 -31.67
C LEU A 166 -11.46 -6.86 -32.61
N LYS A 167 -10.15 -7.08 -32.67
CA LYS A 167 -9.22 -6.44 -33.62
C LYS A 167 -8.60 -7.50 -34.52
#